data_AF-A0A0E3MEB8-F1
#
_entry.id   AF-A0A0E3MEB8-F1
#
_cell.length_a   1.000
_cell.length_b   1.000
_cell.length_c   1.000
_cell.angle_alpha   90.00
_cell.angle_beta   90.00
_cell.angle_gamma   90.00
#
_symmetry.space_group_name_H-M   'P 1'
#
loop_
_entity.id
_entity.type
_entity.pdbx_description
1 polymer ?
#
loop_
_entity_poly.entity_id
_entity_poly.type
_entity_poly.pdbx_seq_one_letter_code
_entity_poly.pdbx_strand_id
1 'polypeptide(L)'
;MRLEIAEKYMAEAYEYLKKGDTIQASGKAYKVAEEIVKAIKFLISKLIGQDVGVISPYRTQVRKLDQELANYKPYVEVNTVDAFQGREKDVIIFSVTATNGLRFVTNRRRLNVAFTRPRYKLIVLGNENSIMSCQMTIC
;
A
#
# COMPACT_ATOMS: atom_id res chain seq x y z
N MET A 1 10.86 0.06 11.36
CA MET A 1 11.04 -0.39 9.96
C MET A 1 11.67 0.75 9.17
N ARG A 2 12.65 0.46 8.32
CA ARG A 2 13.58 1.38 7.64
C ARG A 2 12.90 2.44 6.74
N LEU A 3 12.26 3.46 7.32
CA LEU A 3 11.75 4.63 6.58
C LEU A 3 12.88 5.34 5.83
N GLU A 4 14.04 5.48 6.48
CA GLU A 4 15.24 6.10 5.89
C GLU A 4 15.69 5.45 4.57
N ILE A 5 15.53 4.12 4.42
CA ILE A 5 15.93 3.42 3.20
C ILE A 5 14.94 3.69 2.06
N ALA A 6 13.64 3.71 2.37
CA ALA A 6 12.61 4.04 1.39
C ALA A 6 12.75 5.51 0.94
N GLU A 7 12.99 6.42 1.88
CA GLU A 7 13.25 7.84 1.60
C GLU A 7 14.50 8.03 0.74
N LYS A 8 15.60 7.34 1.08
CA LYS A 8 16.83 7.34 0.28
C LYS A 8 16.58 6.88 -1.15
N TYR A 9 15.91 5.74 -1.35
CA TYR A 9 15.63 5.24 -2.69
C TYR A 9 14.68 6.16 -3.47
N MET A 10 13.70 6.77 -2.81
CA MET A 10 12.82 7.77 -3.43
C MET A 10 13.58 9.02 -3.85
N ALA A 11 14.46 9.55 -2.99
CA ALA A 11 15.29 10.72 -3.32
C ALA A 11 16.21 10.42 -4.52
N GLU A 12 16.87 9.25 -4.52
CA GLU A 12 17.69 8.80 -5.64
C GLU A 12 16.84 8.66 -6.93
N ALA A 13 15.63 8.10 -6.85
CA ALA A 13 14.73 7.99 -8.01
C ALA A 13 14.40 9.36 -8.62
N TYR A 14 14.12 10.36 -7.77
CA TYR A 14 13.84 11.73 -8.23
C TYR A 14 15.05 12.39 -8.89
N GLU A 15 16.26 12.16 -8.37
CA GLU A 15 17.48 12.69 -8.98
C GLU A 15 17.74 12.07 -10.36
N TYR A 16 17.47 10.78 -10.55
CA TYR A 16 17.56 10.15 -11.87
C TYR A 16 16.49 10.68 -12.83
N LEU A 17 15.26 10.93 -12.35
CA LEU A 17 14.20 11.55 -13.17
C LEU A 17 14.60 12.95 -13.65
N LYS A 18 15.17 13.79 -12.77
CA LYS A 18 15.65 15.13 -13.14
C LYS A 18 16.76 15.07 -14.20
N LYS A 19 17.56 14.02 -14.19
CA LYS A 19 18.63 13.77 -15.18
C LYS A 19 18.13 13.09 -16.47
N GLY A 20 16.84 12.78 -16.58
CA GLY A 20 16.25 12.09 -17.73
C GLY A 20 16.51 10.58 -17.76
N ASP A 21 17.13 10.00 -16.72
CA ASP A 21 17.44 8.57 -16.65
C ASP A 21 16.25 7.80 -16.04
N THR A 22 15.29 7.48 -16.90
CA THR A 22 14.04 6.79 -16.52
C THR A 22 14.27 5.35 -16.08
N ILE A 23 15.33 4.70 -16.54
CA ILE A 23 15.66 3.31 -16.22
C ILE A 23 16.13 3.23 -14.76
N GLN A 24 17.09 4.07 -14.37
CA GLN A 24 17.57 4.10 -12.99
C GLN A 24 16.49 4.56 -12.01
N ALA A 25 15.69 5.56 -12.40
CA ALA A 25 14.55 6.00 -11.60
C ALA A 25 13.56 4.85 -11.32
N SER A 26 13.19 4.09 -12.35
CA SER A 26 12.32 2.92 -12.22
C SER A 26 12.93 1.85 -11.32
N GLY A 27 14.22 1.56 -11.46
CA GLY A 27 14.93 0.60 -10.61
C GLY A 27 14.90 0.96 -9.13
N LYS A 28 14.98 2.26 -8.80
CA LYS A 28 14.90 2.74 -7.41
C LYS A 28 13.47 2.66 -6.86
N ALA A 29 12.46 3.07 -7.64
CA ALA A 29 11.05 2.92 -7.27
C ALA A 29 10.67 1.44 -7.01
N TYR A 30 11.23 0.53 -7.81
CA TYR A 30 11.02 -0.91 -7.63
C TYR A 30 11.55 -1.42 -6.28
N LYS A 31 12.71 -0.94 -5.82
CA LYS A 31 13.25 -1.30 -4.49
C LYS A 31 12.35 -0.85 -3.35
N VAL A 32 11.75 0.33 -3.46
CA VAL A 32 10.79 0.82 -2.46
C VAL A 32 9.57 -0.11 -2.40
N ALA A 33 9.03 -0.50 -3.57
CA ALA A 33 7.92 -1.44 -3.63
C ALA A 33 8.26 -2.80 -2.99
N GLU A 34 9.49 -3.30 -3.14
CA GLU A 34 9.95 -4.53 -2.48
C GLU A 34 9.98 -4.43 -0.96
N GLU A 35 10.47 -3.34 -0.41
CA GLU A 35 10.50 -3.15 1.04
C GLU A 35 9.08 -3.06 1.62
N ILE A 36 8.14 -2.45 0.90
CA ILE A 36 6.72 -2.41 1.28
C ILE A 36 6.10 -3.81 1.26
N VAL A 37 6.43 -4.64 0.26
CA VAL A 37 5.97 -6.03 0.21
C VAL A 37 6.50 -6.83 1.40
N LYS A 38 7.80 -6.69 1.73
CA LYS A 38 8.40 -7.33 2.92
C LYS A 38 7.73 -6.87 4.21
N ALA A 39 7.43 -5.58 4.33
CA ALA A 39 6.71 -5.02 5.47
C ALA A 39 5.33 -5.66 5.64
N ILE A 40 4.55 -5.75 4.57
CA ILE A 40 3.22 -6.37 4.58
C ILE A 40 3.34 -7.83 4.97
N LYS A 41 4.26 -8.59 4.38
CA LYS A 41 4.49 -10.00 4.70
C LYS A 41 4.85 -10.21 6.18
N PHE A 42 5.69 -9.34 6.73
CA PHE A 42 6.02 -9.36 8.15
C PHE A 42 4.78 -9.11 9.02
N LEU A 43 3.94 -8.11 8.69
CA LEU A 43 2.71 -7.85 9.42
C LEU A 43 1.73 -9.03 9.36
N ILE A 44 1.53 -9.60 8.17
CA ILE A 44 0.67 -10.77 7.98
C ILE A 44 1.14 -11.95 8.85
N SER A 45 2.45 -12.18 8.96
CA SER A 45 2.98 -13.23 9.85
C SER A 45 2.66 -13.04 11.33
N LYS A 46 2.27 -11.84 11.75
CA LYS A 46 1.82 -11.53 13.13
C LYS A 46 0.30 -11.58 13.30
N LEU A 47 -0.44 -11.74 12.20
CA LEU A 47 -1.91 -11.78 12.17
C LEU A 47 -2.44 -13.18 11.85
N ILE A 48 -1.67 -14.23 12.15
CA ILE A 48 -2.04 -15.62 11.88
C ILE A 48 -3.39 -15.93 12.56
N GLY A 49 -4.31 -16.53 11.80
CA GLY A 49 -5.65 -16.89 12.27
C GLY A 49 -6.70 -15.78 12.16
N GLN A 50 -6.33 -14.58 11.71
CA GLN A 50 -7.28 -13.49 11.45
C GLN A 50 -7.68 -13.44 9.97
N ASP A 51 -8.89 -12.97 9.69
CA ASP A 51 -9.32 -12.71 8.32
C ASP A 51 -8.78 -11.34 7.85
N VAL A 52 -7.80 -11.34 6.96
CA VAL A 52 -7.06 -10.13 6.58
C VAL A 52 -7.29 -9.76 5.11
N GLY A 53 -7.61 -8.49 4.87
CA GLY A 53 -7.61 -7.90 3.53
C GLY A 53 -6.41 -6.99 3.32
N VAL A 54 -5.66 -7.19 2.24
CA VAL A 54 -4.61 -6.28 1.80
C VAL A 54 -5.13 -5.50 0.60
N ILE A 55 -5.21 -4.19 0.75
CA ILE A 55 -5.76 -3.28 -0.24
C ILE A 55 -4.64 -2.42 -0.81
N SER A 56 -4.49 -2.38 -2.13
CA SER A 56 -3.57 -1.47 -2.82
C SER A 56 -4.23 -0.83 -4.04
N PRO A 57 -4.01 0.47 -4.31
CA PRO A 57 -4.60 1.15 -5.47
C PRO A 57 -3.99 0.69 -6.80
N TYR A 58 -2.80 0.09 -6.80
CA TYR A 58 -2.08 -0.29 -8.02
C TYR A 58 -2.17 -1.79 -8.30
N ARG A 59 -2.74 -2.16 -9.45
CA ARG A 59 -2.91 -3.57 -9.87
C ARG A 59 -1.60 -4.34 -9.95
N THR A 60 -0.51 -3.70 -10.37
CA THR A 60 0.82 -4.32 -10.41
C THR A 60 1.31 -4.71 -9.02
N GLN A 61 1.07 -3.87 -8.02
CA GLN A 61 1.39 -4.15 -6.62
C GLN A 61 0.49 -5.25 -6.05
N VAL A 62 -0.82 -5.22 -6.36
CA VAL A 62 -1.76 -6.30 -6.00
C VAL A 62 -1.26 -7.65 -6.51
N ARG A 63 -0.86 -7.75 -7.79
CA ARG A 63 -0.34 -9.01 -8.36
C ARG A 63 0.90 -9.51 -7.63
N LYS A 64 1.86 -8.63 -7.35
CA LYS A 64 3.09 -8.99 -6.64
C LYS A 64 2.80 -9.45 -5.20
N LEU A 65 1.91 -8.74 -4.50
CA LEU A 65 1.48 -9.10 -3.16
C LEU A 65 0.72 -10.43 -3.14
N ASP A 66 -0.18 -10.66 -4.10
CA ASP A 66 -0.94 -11.91 -4.19
C ASP A 66 -0.03 -13.13 -4.41
N GLN A 67 1.01 -12.98 -5.22
CA GLN A 67 2.05 -14.00 -5.41
C GLN A 67 2.86 -14.25 -4.13
N GLU A 68 3.35 -13.19 -3.48
CA GLU A 68 4.18 -13.27 -2.28
C GLU A 68 3.43 -13.77 -1.04
N LEU A 69 2.12 -13.59 -1.02
CA LEU A 69 1.23 -13.97 0.08
C LEU A 69 0.42 -15.24 -0.20
N ALA A 70 0.73 -15.97 -1.28
CA ALA A 70 -0.01 -17.18 -1.67
C ALA A 70 -0.11 -18.22 -0.54
N ASN A 71 0.95 -18.36 0.27
CA ASN A 71 1.00 -19.29 1.41
C ASN A 71 0.08 -18.90 2.58
N TYR A 72 -0.49 -17.70 2.57
CA TYR A 72 -1.42 -17.22 3.60
C TYR A 72 -2.89 -17.32 3.16
N LYS A 73 -3.16 -17.81 1.95
CA LYS A 73 -4.52 -18.10 1.50
C LYS A 73 -5.10 -19.31 2.26
N PRO A 74 -6.43 -19.34 2.51
CA PRO A 74 -7.44 -18.34 2.11
C PRO A 74 -7.60 -17.17 3.09
N TYR A 75 -6.87 -17.16 4.21
CA TYR A 75 -7.03 -16.17 5.29
C TYR A 75 -6.62 -14.75 4.91
N VAL A 76 -5.82 -14.60 3.86
CA VAL A 76 -5.38 -13.31 3.32
C VAL A 76 -5.91 -13.11 1.91
N GLU A 77 -6.68 -12.04 1.71
CA GLU A 77 -7.17 -11.61 0.41
C GLU A 77 -6.46 -10.33 -0.02
N VAL A 78 -5.88 -10.32 -1.22
CA VAL A 78 -5.20 -9.13 -1.78
C VAL A 78 -6.01 -8.59 -2.95
N ASN A 79 -6.40 -7.32 -2.91
CA ASN A 79 -7.13 -6.73 -4.03
C ASN A 79 -7.03 -5.20 -4.12
N THR A 80 -7.59 -4.65 -5.19
CA THR A 80 -7.82 -3.20 -5.32
C THR A 80 -9.06 -2.78 -4.54
N VAL A 81 -9.17 -1.49 -4.18
CA VAL A 81 -10.35 -0.96 -3.47
C VAL A 81 -11.65 -1.19 -4.23
N ASP A 82 -11.65 -0.99 -5.55
CA ASP A 82 -12.85 -1.17 -6.37
C ASP A 82 -13.36 -2.62 -6.28
N ALA A 83 -12.44 -3.58 -6.19
CA ALA A 83 -12.76 -4.99 -6.10
C ALA A 83 -13.16 -5.44 -4.68
N PHE A 84 -12.86 -4.67 -3.63
CA PHE A 84 -13.19 -4.95 -2.23
C PHE A 84 -14.59 -4.47 -1.80
N GLN A 85 -15.39 -3.94 -2.72
CA GLN A 85 -16.74 -3.47 -2.40
C GLN A 85 -17.61 -4.61 -1.83
N GLY A 86 -18.25 -4.35 -0.69
CA GLY A 86 -19.18 -5.29 -0.05
C GLY A 86 -18.53 -6.43 0.75
N ARG A 87 -17.19 -6.48 0.84
CA ARG A 87 -16.48 -7.50 1.63
C ARG A 87 -15.81 -6.87 2.85
N GLU A 88 -16.13 -7.37 4.03
CA GLU A 88 -15.50 -6.98 5.29
C GLU A 88 -14.45 -8.00 5.72
N LYS A 89 -13.46 -7.53 6.49
CA LYS A 89 -12.35 -8.34 7.02
C LYS A 89 -12.06 -7.93 8.46
N ASP A 90 -11.49 -8.81 9.27
CA ASP A 90 -11.09 -8.46 10.65
C ASP A 90 -10.06 -7.34 10.66
N VAL A 91 -9.07 -7.49 9.79
CA VAL A 91 -7.99 -6.52 9.61
C VAL A 91 -7.90 -6.12 8.15
N ILE A 92 -7.80 -4.82 7.89
CA ILE A 92 -7.46 -4.29 6.57
C ILE A 92 -6.08 -3.66 6.65
N ILE A 93 -5.18 -4.07 5.75
CA ILE A 93 -3.90 -3.41 5.50
C ILE A 93 -4.05 -2.59 4.22
N PHE A 94 -4.06 -1.27 4.33
CA PHE A 94 -4.18 -0.35 3.21
C PHE A 94 -2.80 0.20 2.83
N SER A 95 -2.29 -0.21 1.67
CA SER A 95 -0.99 0.20 1.14
C SER A 95 -1.14 1.41 0.21
N VAL A 96 -0.70 2.58 0.69
CA VAL A 96 -0.73 3.87 0.03
C VAL A 96 0.68 4.19 -0.48
N THR A 97 0.99 3.76 -1.69
CA THR A 97 2.33 3.90 -2.29
C THR A 97 2.48 5.11 -3.21
N ALA A 98 1.44 5.95 -3.34
CA ALA A 98 1.50 7.13 -4.20
C ALA A 98 2.37 8.22 -3.56
N THR A 99 3.42 8.62 -4.27
CA THR A 99 4.42 9.60 -3.84
C THR A 99 4.19 11.00 -4.41
N ASN A 100 3.31 11.13 -5.41
CA ASN A 100 2.92 12.41 -6.02
C ASN A 100 1.40 12.49 -6.17
N GLY A 101 0.76 13.22 -5.27
CA GLY A 101 -0.67 13.45 -5.27
C GLY A 101 -1.44 12.17 -5.00
N LEU A 102 -2.06 12.09 -3.82
CA LEU A 102 -2.98 11.00 -3.52
C LEU A 102 -4.30 11.15 -4.29
N ARG A 103 -4.28 11.16 -5.64
CA ARG A 103 -5.48 11.17 -6.48
C ARG A 103 -6.43 10.02 -6.15
N PHE A 104 -5.92 8.97 -5.49
CA PHE A 104 -6.73 7.91 -4.93
C PHE A 104 -7.49 8.32 -3.65
N VAL A 105 -6.81 8.99 -2.71
CA VAL A 105 -7.39 9.47 -1.43
C VAL A 105 -8.34 10.64 -1.67
N THR A 106 -8.14 11.44 -2.74
CA THR A 106 -9.12 12.46 -3.14
C THR A 106 -10.47 11.88 -3.57
N ASN A 107 -10.52 10.58 -3.95
CA ASN A 107 -11.78 9.89 -4.14
C ASN A 107 -12.34 9.40 -2.79
N ARG A 108 -13.10 10.28 -2.14
CA ARG A 108 -13.76 10.01 -0.85
C ARG A 108 -14.54 8.70 -0.83
N ARG A 109 -15.21 8.29 -1.92
CA ARG A 109 -15.97 7.04 -1.95
C ARG A 109 -15.05 5.82 -1.80
N ARG A 110 -13.93 5.82 -2.49
CA ARG A 110 -12.92 4.75 -2.42
C ARG A 110 -12.21 4.72 -1.07
N LEU A 111 -11.92 5.89 -0.51
CA LEU A 111 -11.38 5.99 0.84
C LEU A 111 -12.36 5.41 1.87
N ASN A 112 -13.62 5.84 1.84
CA ASN A 112 -14.65 5.35 2.76
C ASN A 112 -14.80 3.82 2.65
N VAL A 113 -14.76 3.25 1.44
CA VAL A 113 -14.75 1.79 1.28
C VAL A 113 -13.58 1.18 2.04
N ALA A 114 -12.34 1.64 1.81
CA ALA A 114 -11.15 1.09 2.47
C ALA A 114 -11.17 1.26 4.00
N PHE A 115 -11.76 2.35 4.50
CA PHE A 115 -11.81 2.69 5.92
C PHE A 115 -12.98 2.03 6.67
N THR A 116 -14.07 1.67 5.98
CA THR A 116 -15.23 1.01 6.60
C THR A 116 -15.23 -0.52 6.41
N ARG A 117 -14.26 -1.08 5.66
CA ARG A 117 -14.11 -2.54 5.50
C ARG A 117 -13.55 -3.29 6.72
N PRO A 118 -12.66 -2.74 7.57
CA PRO A 118 -12.14 -3.46 8.72
C PRO A 118 -13.14 -3.52 9.88
N ARG A 119 -13.34 -4.72 10.44
CA ARG A 119 -14.19 -4.95 11.62
C ARG A 119 -13.50 -4.54 12.93
N TYR A 120 -12.20 -4.80 13.03
CA TYR A 120 -11.44 -4.57 14.26
C TYR A 120 -10.25 -3.64 14.09
N LYS A 121 -9.54 -3.70 12.95
CA LYS A 121 -8.29 -2.94 12.79
C LYS A 121 -8.03 -2.50 11.35
N LEU A 122 -7.70 -1.23 11.17
CA LEU A 122 -7.12 -0.69 9.95
C LEU A 122 -5.63 -0.41 10.16
N ILE A 123 -4.77 -0.92 9.28
CA ILE A 123 -3.34 -0.61 9.25
C ILE A 123 -3.06 0.10 7.94
N VAL A 124 -2.57 1.34 8.00
CA VAL A 124 -2.19 2.12 6.81
C VAL A 124 -0.68 2.10 6.65
N LEU A 125 -0.20 1.73 5.47
CA LEU A 125 1.21 1.75 5.11
C LEU A 125 1.43 2.71 3.95
N GLY A 126 2.17 3.79 4.17
CA GLY A 126 2.47 4.75 3.12
C GLY A 126 3.45 5.82 3.56
N ASN A 127 3.74 6.74 2.65
CA ASN A 127 4.59 7.90 2.94
C ASN A 127 3.81 8.92 3.80
N GLU A 128 4.34 9.24 4.98
CA GLU A 128 3.71 10.15 5.94
C GLU A 128 3.41 11.52 5.33
N ASN A 129 4.40 12.15 4.66
CA ASN A 129 4.22 13.45 4.03
C ASN A 129 3.12 13.43 2.95
N SER A 130 3.04 12.33 2.19
CA SER A 130 1.98 12.16 1.19
C SER A 130 0.61 12.05 1.86
N ILE A 131 0.49 11.31 2.96
CA ILE A 131 -0.76 11.13 3.70
C ILE A 131 -1.19 12.44 4.40
N MET A 132 -0.27 13.11 5.10
CA MET A 132 -0.52 14.33 5.86
C MET A 132 -0.82 15.54 4.98
N SER A 133 -0.26 15.60 3.77
CA SER A 133 -0.57 16.66 2.79
C SER A 133 -1.97 16.53 2.18
N CYS A 134 -2.69 15.44 2.45
CA CYS A 134 -4.06 15.27 2.02
C CYS A 134 -5.03 15.82 3.08
N GLN A 135 -5.80 16.86 2.75
CA GLN A 135 -6.95 17.25 3.57
C GLN A 135 -8.01 16.15 3.55
N MET A 136 -7.93 15.25 4.52
CA MET A 136 -8.94 14.23 4.79
C MET A 136 -9.97 14.81 5.77
N THR A 137 -11.06 15.37 5.25
CA THR A 137 -12.27 15.54 6.07
C THR A 137 -12.99 14.20 6.08
N ILE A 138 -12.88 13.48 7.19
CA ILE A 138 -13.75 12.34 7.50
C ILE A 138 -15.02 12.97 8.09
N CYS A 139 -16.14 12.85 7.39
CA CYS A 139 -17.45 13.27 7.91
C CYS A 139 -18.00 12.24 8.89
#